data_AF-A0A2G2Z1Z9-F1
#
_entry.id   AF-A0A2G2Z1Z9-F1
#
_cell.length_a   1.000
_cell.length_b   1.000
_cell.length_c   1.000
_cell.angle_alpha   90.00
_cell.angle_beta   90.00
_cell.angle_gamma   90.00
#
_symmetry.space_group_name_H-M   'P 1'
#
loop_
_entity.id
_entity.type
_entity.pdbx_description
1 polymer ?
#
loop_
_entity_poly.entity_id
_entity_poly.type
_entity_poly.pdbx_seq_one_letter_code
_entity_poly.pdbx_strand_id
1 'polypeptide(L)'
;MEGRKAAAILVVSPTYHGICSNLGEICLICHSYNIPVIVDEAHGAHLGFHQELPSSSLSQGADLSVQSTHKVLCALTQSSMLHMQGNLVDRERISRSLQMLQSSSPSYLLLASLDATRAQLSENREDIFDKAIDLALEARSLISKIPGISVFEYPSFSSSVHIDPLRLTVGVWLLGLSGFEADDILCNDFGVVCELVGTKSFTLAFNLGTQRDHILRLVDGLMHLSQTSHFHQPVKDEGENVNRFVCFDDVRISMSPREAFFASKCKVSIRDSIGEICGELVCPYPPGIPVLIPGEIITEEALNYLQEIRSRGAVITGAADSSLSSFVVCVT
;
A
#
# COMPACT_ATOMS: atom_id res chain seq x y z
N MET A 1 -1.35 -7.08 27.51
CA MET A 1 -0.57 -5.84 27.25
C MET A 1 -1.05 -4.64 28.08
N GLU A 2 -1.94 -4.81 29.07
CA GLU A 2 -2.42 -3.69 29.89
C GLU A 2 -1.29 -3.01 30.68
N GLY A 3 -1.31 -1.68 30.71
CA GLY A 3 -0.41 -0.85 31.52
C GLY A 3 0.90 -0.41 30.87
N ARG A 4 1.17 -0.77 29.60
CA ARG A 4 2.38 -0.29 28.88
C ARG A 4 2.06 0.93 28.03
N LYS A 5 2.82 2.01 28.22
CA LYS A 5 2.79 3.19 27.34
C LYS A 5 3.36 2.82 25.97
N ALA A 6 2.70 3.25 24.89
CA ALA A 6 3.24 3.08 23.55
C ALA A 6 4.58 3.83 23.41
N ALA A 7 5.57 3.18 22.80
CA ALA A 7 6.90 3.74 22.63
C ALA A 7 7.04 4.63 21.38
N ALA A 8 6.22 4.37 20.37
CA ALA A 8 6.12 5.12 19.12
C ALA A 8 4.77 4.79 18.46
N ILE A 9 4.34 5.64 17.53
CA ILE A 9 3.26 5.35 16.58
C ILE A 9 3.89 5.19 15.19
N LEU A 10 3.50 4.14 14.47
CA LEU A 10 3.84 3.93 13.07
C LEU A 10 2.61 4.20 12.21
N VAL A 11 2.71 5.09 11.24
CA VAL A 11 1.63 5.44 10.30
C VAL A 11 2.12 5.16 8.88
N VAL A 12 1.30 4.52 8.05
CA VAL A 12 1.56 4.42 6.61
C VAL A 12 0.89 5.61 5.93
N SER A 13 1.66 6.48 5.29
CA SER A 13 1.13 7.63 4.56
C SER A 13 2.11 8.08 3.46
N PRO A 14 1.71 8.11 2.18
CA PRO A 14 0.39 7.77 1.66
C PRO A 14 0.15 6.25 1.61
N THR A 15 -1.12 5.86 1.49
CA THR A 15 -1.49 4.48 1.12
C THR A 15 -1.12 4.19 -0.35
N TYR A 16 -1.20 2.93 -0.79
CA TYR A 16 -1.02 2.56 -2.19
C TYR A 16 -1.94 3.33 -3.16
N HIS A 17 -3.14 3.70 -2.71
CA HIS A 17 -4.12 4.45 -3.50
C HIS A 17 -3.85 5.97 -3.50
N GLY A 18 -2.75 6.43 -2.87
CA GLY A 18 -2.40 7.84 -2.78
C GLY A 18 -3.07 8.61 -1.65
N ILE A 19 -3.84 7.95 -0.79
CA ILE A 19 -4.55 8.62 0.32
C ILE A 19 -3.55 9.00 1.41
N CYS A 20 -3.49 10.28 1.76
CA CYS A 20 -2.62 10.81 2.81
C CYS A 20 -3.38 10.94 4.14
N SER A 21 -2.75 10.51 5.23
CA SER A 21 -3.29 10.69 6.58
C SER A 21 -3.16 12.15 7.04
N ASN A 22 -4.02 12.61 7.95
CA ASN A 22 -3.85 13.90 8.62
C ASN A 22 -2.73 13.81 9.68
N LEU A 23 -1.49 13.83 9.21
CA LEU A 23 -0.32 13.66 10.07
C LEU A 23 -0.18 14.82 11.07
N GLY A 24 -0.63 16.03 10.72
CA GLY A 24 -0.62 17.18 11.63
C GLY A 24 -1.38 16.91 12.92
N GLU A 25 -2.64 16.48 12.82
CA GLU A 25 -3.43 16.12 14.01
C GLU A 25 -2.88 14.91 14.76
N ILE A 26 -2.45 13.88 14.02
CA ILE A 26 -1.86 12.67 14.63
C ILE A 26 -0.61 13.05 15.45
N CYS A 27 0.30 13.84 14.88
CA CYS A 27 1.52 14.28 15.55
C CYS A 27 1.19 15.13 16.78
N LEU A 28 0.26 16.08 16.68
CA LEU A 28 -0.19 16.90 17.81
C LEU A 28 -0.68 16.02 18.98
N ILE A 29 -1.50 15.01 18.71
CA ILE A 29 -2.00 14.09 19.74
C ILE A 29 -0.83 13.29 20.33
N CYS A 30 0.00 12.66 19.50
CA CYS A 30 1.09 11.80 19.97
C CYS A 30 2.14 12.57 20.80
N HIS A 31 2.49 13.77 20.35
CA HIS A 31 3.45 14.65 21.02
C HIS A 31 2.93 15.13 22.38
N SER A 32 1.60 15.30 22.55
CA SER A 32 1.02 15.61 23.88
C SER A 32 1.28 14.51 24.93
N TYR A 33 1.54 13.28 24.47
CA TYR A 33 1.95 12.15 25.31
C TYR A 33 3.46 11.88 25.27
N ASN A 34 4.26 12.73 24.61
CA ASN A 34 5.68 12.52 24.37
C ASN A 34 5.96 11.16 23.69
N ILE A 35 5.16 10.83 22.68
CA ILE A 35 5.29 9.63 21.86
C ILE A 35 5.70 10.08 20.45
N PRO A 36 6.84 9.61 19.91
CA PRO A 36 7.28 9.96 18.57
C PRO A 36 6.43 9.28 17.50
N VAL A 37 6.29 9.96 16.36
CA VAL A 37 5.59 9.45 15.17
C VAL A 37 6.59 9.08 14.08
N ILE A 38 6.52 7.82 13.64
CA ILE A 38 7.26 7.27 12.53
C ILE A 38 6.29 7.13 11.36
N VAL A 39 6.64 7.64 10.19
CA VAL A 39 5.83 7.50 8.99
C VAL A 39 6.55 6.59 8.00
N ASP A 40 5.88 5.53 7.58
CA ASP A 40 6.23 4.81 6.37
C ASP A 40 5.67 5.59 5.18
N GLU A 41 6.55 6.38 4.57
CA GLU A 41 6.31 7.22 3.40
C GLU A 41 6.89 6.54 2.15
N ALA A 42 6.87 5.20 2.09
CA ALA A 42 7.47 4.45 0.99
C ALA A 42 6.97 4.89 -0.40
N HIS A 43 5.70 5.28 -0.50
CA HIS A 43 5.07 5.74 -1.74
C HIS A 43 4.96 7.26 -1.86
N GLY A 44 5.59 8.04 -0.97
CA GLY A 44 5.43 9.49 -0.87
C GLY A 44 6.72 10.31 -1.00
N ALA A 45 7.79 9.75 -1.56
CA ALA A 45 9.08 10.45 -1.63
C ALA A 45 9.06 11.72 -2.50
N HIS A 46 8.08 11.86 -3.40
CA HIS A 46 7.84 13.05 -4.24
C HIS A 46 6.96 14.11 -3.56
N LEU A 47 6.37 13.83 -2.39
CA LEU A 47 5.50 14.77 -1.69
C LEU A 47 6.26 16.02 -1.23
N GLY A 48 5.59 17.18 -1.28
CA GLY A 48 6.16 18.48 -0.93
C GLY A 48 7.09 19.11 -1.97
N PHE A 49 7.28 18.49 -3.14
CA PHE A 49 8.09 19.04 -4.23
C PHE A 49 7.28 19.84 -5.27
N HIS A 50 5.96 19.89 -5.18
CA HIS A 50 5.10 20.70 -6.05
C HIS A 50 3.84 21.14 -5.30
N GLN A 51 3.21 22.25 -5.69
CA GLN A 51 2.06 22.84 -4.97
C GLN A 51 0.80 21.97 -5.02
N GLU A 52 0.59 21.25 -6.12
CA GLU A 52 -0.51 20.29 -6.29
C GLU A 52 -0.26 18.94 -5.59
N LEU A 53 0.96 18.71 -5.09
CA LEU A 53 1.27 17.49 -4.34
C LEU A 53 1.01 17.70 -2.84
N PRO A 54 0.54 16.66 -2.13
CA PRO A 54 0.42 16.71 -0.67
C PRO A 54 1.73 17.09 0.02
N SER A 55 1.61 17.66 1.22
CA SER A 55 2.76 17.95 2.08
C SER A 55 3.50 16.69 2.49
N SER A 56 4.83 16.75 2.60
CA SER A 56 5.62 15.62 3.10
C SER A 56 5.34 15.34 4.57
N SER A 57 5.64 14.12 5.01
CA SER A 57 5.39 13.69 6.38
C SER A 57 6.15 14.52 7.41
N LEU A 58 7.39 14.92 7.09
CA LEU A 58 8.17 15.80 7.95
C LEU A 58 7.58 17.21 8.04
N SER A 59 7.11 17.82 6.93
CA SER A 59 6.52 19.16 7.03
C SER A 59 5.23 19.19 7.86
N GLN A 60 4.59 18.03 8.06
CA GLN A 60 3.41 17.84 8.90
C GLN A 60 3.73 17.47 10.36
N GLY A 61 5.00 17.37 10.74
CA GLY A 61 5.42 17.18 12.14
C GLY A 61 5.86 15.77 12.54
N ALA A 62 5.94 14.81 11.60
CA ALA A 62 6.46 13.47 11.90
C ALA A 62 7.93 13.53 12.37
N ASP A 63 8.33 12.68 13.32
CA ASP A 63 9.71 12.67 13.83
C ASP A 63 10.66 11.91 12.88
N LEU A 64 10.16 10.84 12.28
CA LEU A 64 10.86 10.03 11.29
C LEU A 64 9.98 9.81 10.06
N SER A 65 10.56 9.88 8.87
CA SER A 65 9.93 9.44 7.62
C SER A 65 10.85 8.47 6.88
N VAL A 66 10.32 7.31 6.48
CA VAL A 66 11.02 6.29 5.70
C VAL A 66 10.49 6.32 4.28
N GLN A 67 11.35 6.65 3.32
CA GLN A 67 10.97 6.78 1.92
C GLN A 67 11.66 5.71 1.06
N SER A 68 10.89 4.99 0.26
CA SER A 68 11.43 4.10 -0.77
C SER A 68 11.67 4.92 -2.03
N THR A 69 12.80 5.61 -2.09
CA THR A 69 13.15 6.54 -3.19
C THR A 69 12.99 5.89 -4.56
N HIS A 70 13.36 4.62 -4.71
CA HIS A 70 13.25 3.88 -5.98
C HIS A 70 11.82 3.60 -6.46
N LYS A 71 10.79 3.71 -5.61
CA LYS A 71 9.40 3.42 -5.99
C LYS A 71 8.77 4.55 -6.80
N VAL A 72 9.11 5.80 -6.45
CA VAL A 72 8.43 7.00 -6.95
C VAL A 72 9.38 8.02 -7.56
N LEU A 73 10.68 7.92 -7.27
CA LEU A 73 11.72 8.80 -7.79
C LEU A 73 12.76 7.98 -8.59
N CYS A 74 13.71 8.68 -9.21
CA CYS A 74 14.67 8.10 -10.15
C CYS A 74 15.89 7.41 -9.50
N ALA A 75 15.70 6.70 -8.38
CA ALA A 75 16.75 5.91 -7.73
C ALA A 75 16.69 4.43 -8.13
N LEU A 76 17.81 3.71 -8.03
CA LEU A 76 17.85 2.28 -8.33
C LEU A 76 17.13 1.46 -7.26
N THR A 77 16.47 0.36 -7.66
CA THR A 77 15.80 -0.58 -6.76
C THR A 77 16.67 -0.96 -5.56
N GLN A 78 16.04 -1.12 -4.39
CA GLN A 78 16.66 -1.25 -3.05
C GLN A 78 17.12 0.06 -2.40
N SER A 79 17.10 1.18 -3.12
CA SER A 79 17.51 2.48 -2.55
C SER A 79 16.37 3.14 -1.75
N SER A 80 16.66 3.58 -0.54
CA SER A 80 15.71 4.25 0.36
C SER A 80 16.41 5.34 1.18
N MET A 81 15.63 6.28 1.71
CA MET A 81 16.10 7.34 2.59
C MET A 81 15.31 7.34 3.90
N LEU A 82 16.02 7.51 5.01
CA LEU A 82 15.44 7.78 6.32
C LEU A 82 15.66 9.25 6.64
N HIS A 83 14.58 10.00 6.85
CA HIS A 83 14.61 11.40 7.23
C HIS A 83 14.19 11.56 8.68
N MET A 84 14.80 12.51 9.39
CA MET A 84 14.58 12.72 10.82
C MET A 84 14.60 14.20 11.17
N GLN A 85 13.62 14.64 11.96
CA GLN A 85 13.55 16.00 12.51
C GLN A 85 13.25 15.98 14.01
N GLY A 86 13.30 17.15 14.64
CA GLY A 86 13.00 17.29 16.06
C GLY A 86 14.02 16.59 16.96
N ASN A 87 13.61 16.40 18.21
CA ASN A 87 14.46 15.92 19.32
C ASN A 87 13.84 14.77 20.14
N LEU A 88 12.63 14.30 19.81
CA LEU A 88 11.99 13.18 20.54
C LEU A 88 12.72 11.85 20.29
N VAL A 89 13.41 11.72 19.16
CA VAL A 89 14.17 10.53 18.78
C VAL A 89 15.67 10.82 18.85
N ASP A 90 16.39 9.94 19.57
CA ASP A 90 17.85 10.01 19.70
C ASP A 90 18.56 9.61 18.38
N ARG A 91 19.26 10.58 17.78
CA ARG A 91 19.98 10.41 16.51
C ARG A 91 21.11 9.38 16.59
N GLU A 92 21.82 9.31 17.71
CA GLU A 92 22.91 8.35 17.93
C GLU A 92 22.37 6.93 18.08
N ARG A 93 21.18 6.80 18.68
CA ARG A 93 20.49 5.50 18.75
C ARG A 93 20.03 5.02 17.36
N ILE A 94 19.52 5.93 16.52
CA ILE A 94 19.19 5.59 15.13
C ILE A 94 20.43 5.17 14.35
N SER A 95 21.53 5.93 14.41
CA SER A 95 22.77 5.62 13.71
C SER A 95 23.31 4.23 14.08
N ARG A 96 23.38 3.92 15.39
CA ARG A 96 23.76 2.57 15.88
C ARG A 96 22.80 1.47 15.42
N SER A 97 21.51 1.76 15.30
CA SER A 97 20.53 0.78 14.85
C SER A 97 20.66 0.48 13.36
N LEU A 98 20.95 1.50 12.54
CA LEU A 98 21.24 1.33 11.11
C LEU A 98 22.48 0.48 10.88
N GLN A 99 23.53 0.65 11.71
CA GLN A 99 24.76 -0.16 11.62
C GLN A 99 24.52 -1.67 11.84
N MET A 100 23.46 -2.06 12.55
CA MET A 100 23.10 -3.48 12.72
C MET A 100 22.39 -4.08 11.49
N LEU A 101 21.75 -3.24 10.67
CA LEU A 101 20.93 -3.66 9.54
C LEU A 101 21.64 -3.50 8.19
N GLN A 102 22.51 -2.50 8.08
CA GLN A 102 23.21 -2.19 6.84
C GLN A 102 24.45 -3.08 6.66
N SER A 103 24.77 -3.37 5.40
CA SER A 103 26.04 -4.01 5.03
C SER A 103 27.21 -3.10 5.38
N SER A 104 28.30 -3.67 5.90
CA SER A 104 29.58 -2.96 6.06
C SER A 104 30.21 -2.55 4.73
N SER A 105 29.74 -3.13 3.63
CA SER A 105 30.16 -2.84 2.25
C SER A 105 28.92 -2.48 1.42
N PRO A 106 28.40 -1.24 1.51
CA PRO A 106 27.23 -0.83 0.75
C PRO A 106 27.55 -0.73 -0.75
N SER A 107 26.53 -0.87 -1.59
CA SER A 107 26.68 -0.62 -3.03
C SER A 107 26.81 0.87 -3.30
N TYR A 108 27.98 1.30 -3.77
CA TYR A 108 28.23 2.71 -4.13
C TYR A 108 27.38 3.16 -5.31
N LEU A 109 26.93 2.24 -6.18
CA LEU A 109 25.99 2.55 -7.25
C LEU A 109 24.61 2.95 -6.71
N LEU A 110 24.12 2.24 -5.68
CA LEU A 110 22.86 2.59 -5.02
C LEU A 110 22.98 3.94 -4.32
N LEU A 111 24.08 4.17 -3.60
CA LEU A 111 24.37 5.46 -2.95
C LEU A 111 24.49 6.62 -3.96
N ALA A 112 25.17 6.41 -5.08
CA ALA A 112 25.26 7.40 -6.15
C ALA A 112 23.91 7.70 -6.78
N SER A 113 23.05 6.68 -6.95
CA SER A 113 21.68 6.89 -7.48
C SER A 113 20.80 7.72 -6.54
N LEU A 114 20.97 7.55 -5.22
CA LEU A 114 20.29 8.37 -4.21
C LEU A 114 20.75 9.82 -4.28
N ASP A 115 22.06 10.07 -4.37
CA ASP A 115 22.58 11.44 -4.47
C ASP A 115 22.22 12.11 -5.80
N ALA A 116 22.25 11.36 -6.92
CA ALA A 116 21.79 11.85 -8.21
C ALA A 116 20.30 12.22 -8.20
N THR A 117 19.46 11.40 -7.55
CA THR A 117 18.02 11.69 -7.38
C THR A 117 17.82 12.96 -6.55
N ARG A 118 18.56 13.12 -5.44
CA ARG A 118 18.54 14.34 -4.62
C ARG A 118 18.96 15.57 -5.45
N ALA A 119 20.01 15.45 -6.25
CA ALA A 119 20.49 16.53 -7.11
C ALA A 119 19.40 16.95 -8.13
N GLN A 120 18.81 15.98 -8.83
CA GLN A 120 17.73 16.20 -9.80
C GLN A 120 16.55 16.99 -9.21
N LEU A 121 16.11 16.63 -7.99
CA LEU A 121 15.03 17.31 -7.28
C LEU A 121 15.41 18.72 -6.81
N SER A 122 16.68 18.93 -6.46
CA SER A 122 17.14 20.24 -5.99
C SER A 122 17.33 21.27 -7.11
N GLU A 123 17.67 20.82 -8.32
CA GLU A 123 17.96 21.69 -9.46
C GLU A 123 16.69 22.16 -10.20
N ASN A 124 15.62 21.36 -10.19
CA ASN A 124 14.38 21.61 -10.96
C ASN A 124 13.15 21.66 -10.03
N ARG A 125 13.27 22.39 -8.92
CA ARG A 125 12.32 22.24 -7.80
C ARG A 125 10.88 22.60 -8.15
N GLU A 126 10.66 23.59 -9.02
CA GLU A 126 9.31 24.14 -9.24
C GLU A 126 8.54 23.43 -10.36
N ASP A 127 9.22 22.84 -11.34
CA ASP A 127 8.61 22.38 -12.60
C ASP A 127 8.82 20.90 -12.91
N ILE A 128 9.66 20.19 -12.14
CA ILE A 128 10.01 18.78 -12.42
C ILE A 128 8.80 17.85 -12.47
N PHE A 129 7.74 18.15 -11.69
CA PHE A 129 6.53 17.35 -11.65
C PHE A 129 5.40 17.86 -12.56
N ASP A 130 5.51 19.05 -13.15
CA ASP A 130 4.43 19.68 -13.93
C ASP A 130 3.92 18.75 -15.01
N LYS A 131 4.84 18.21 -15.81
CA LYS A 131 4.50 17.28 -16.90
C LYS A 131 3.81 16.01 -16.39
N ALA A 132 4.28 15.44 -15.27
CA ALA A 132 3.69 14.22 -14.73
C ALA A 132 2.27 14.49 -14.20
N ILE A 133 2.07 15.63 -13.55
CA ILE A 133 0.78 16.09 -13.03
C ILE A 133 -0.18 16.36 -14.19
N ASP A 134 0.24 17.11 -15.21
CA ASP A 134 -0.55 17.40 -16.40
C ASP A 134 -1.01 16.12 -17.11
N LEU A 135 -0.11 15.14 -17.25
CA LEU A 135 -0.43 13.83 -17.84
C LEU A 135 -1.38 13.02 -16.96
N ALA A 136 -1.25 13.08 -15.63
CA ALA A 136 -2.18 12.42 -14.71
C ALA A 136 -3.58 13.05 -14.77
N LEU A 137 -3.67 14.37 -14.87
CA LEU A 137 -4.92 15.10 -15.04
C LEU A 137 -5.56 14.84 -16.42
N GLU A 138 -4.75 14.80 -17.49
CA GLU A 138 -5.20 14.42 -18.83
C GLU A 138 -5.77 12.99 -18.81
N ALA A 139 -5.04 12.03 -18.27
CA ALA A 139 -5.47 10.64 -18.14
C ALA A 139 -6.80 10.54 -17.39
N ARG A 140 -6.90 11.21 -16.23
CA ARG A 140 -8.11 11.26 -15.41
C ARG A 140 -9.32 11.77 -16.22
N SER A 141 -9.14 12.88 -16.95
CA SER A 141 -10.18 13.51 -17.77
C SER A 141 -10.64 12.67 -18.96
N LEU A 142 -9.71 11.92 -19.58
CA LEU A 142 -10.04 11.02 -20.68
C LEU A 142 -10.75 9.76 -20.17
N ILE A 143 -10.24 9.15 -19.10
CA ILE A 143 -10.76 7.91 -18.53
C ILE A 143 -12.15 8.11 -17.94
N SER A 144 -12.40 9.25 -17.28
CA SER A 144 -13.72 9.55 -16.68
C SER A 144 -14.86 9.64 -17.71
N LYS A 145 -14.54 9.71 -19.01
CA LYS A 145 -15.53 9.76 -20.10
C LYS A 145 -15.84 8.37 -20.68
N ILE A 146 -15.10 7.33 -20.29
CA ILE A 146 -15.27 5.98 -20.81
C ILE A 146 -16.48 5.31 -20.12
N PRO A 147 -17.50 4.88 -20.87
CA PRO A 147 -18.69 4.24 -20.29
C PRO A 147 -18.34 2.99 -19.47
N GLY A 148 -18.93 2.86 -18.28
CA GLY A 148 -18.71 1.70 -17.41
C GLY A 148 -17.35 1.66 -16.71
N ILE A 149 -16.52 2.68 -16.86
CA ILE A 149 -15.32 2.87 -16.04
C ILE A 149 -15.63 3.90 -14.95
N SER A 150 -15.22 3.61 -13.72
CA SER A 150 -15.23 4.59 -12.64
C SER A 150 -13.80 5.04 -12.35
N VAL A 151 -13.66 6.30 -11.93
CA VAL A 151 -12.40 6.83 -11.42
C VAL A 151 -12.59 7.10 -9.94
N PHE A 152 -11.64 6.69 -9.11
CA PHE A 152 -11.66 7.05 -7.70
C PHE A 152 -11.52 8.58 -7.58
N GLU A 153 -12.62 9.20 -7.21
CA GLU A 153 -12.70 10.63 -6.96
C GLU A 153 -12.27 10.95 -5.53
N TYR A 154 -11.86 12.20 -5.34
CA TYR A 154 -11.54 12.74 -4.04
C TYR A 154 -12.73 12.47 -3.09
N PRO A 155 -12.56 11.65 -2.06
CA PRO A 155 -13.62 11.44 -1.10
C PRO A 155 -14.00 12.81 -0.56
N SER A 156 -15.29 13.17 -0.62
CA SER A 156 -15.81 14.34 0.11
C SER A 156 -15.75 14.15 1.64
N PHE A 157 -15.00 13.14 2.11
CA PHE A 157 -14.81 12.78 3.51
C PHE A 157 -13.86 13.78 4.15
N SER A 158 -14.43 14.85 4.68
CA SER A 158 -13.74 15.94 5.38
C SER A 158 -12.73 16.69 4.51
N SER A 159 -12.63 18.00 4.70
CA SER A 159 -11.63 18.84 4.04
C SER A 159 -10.17 18.54 4.41
N SER A 160 -9.90 17.44 5.13
CA SER A 160 -8.62 17.15 5.80
C SER A 160 -7.87 15.96 5.20
N VAL A 161 -8.46 15.25 4.22
CA VAL A 161 -7.80 14.12 3.54
C VAL A 161 -7.27 14.59 2.19
N HIS A 162 -5.95 14.53 2.02
CA HIS A 162 -5.29 14.83 0.75
C HIS A 162 -5.06 13.53 -0.04
N ILE A 163 -5.11 13.61 -1.37
CA ILE A 163 -4.79 12.49 -2.25
C ILE A 163 -3.67 12.92 -3.21
N ASP A 164 -2.71 12.02 -3.39
CA ASP A 164 -1.66 12.16 -4.38
C ASP A 164 -2.25 12.10 -5.81
N PRO A 165 -2.20 13.20 -6.59
CA PRO A 165 -2.76 13.23 -7.94
C PRO A 165 -2.04 12.29 -8.91
N LEU A 166 -0.81 11.88 -8.58
CA LEU A 166 -0.03 10.92 -9.37
C LEU A 166 -0.42 9.45 -9.09
N ARG A 167 -1.42 9.22 -8.25
CA ARG A 167 -2.08 7.92 -8.07
C ARG A 167 -3.49 7.97 -8.64
N LEU A 168 -3.76 7.08 -9.59
CA LEU A 168 -5.07 6.99 -10.24
C LEU A 168 -5.64 5.59 -10.03
N THR A 169 -6.67 5.48 -9.20
CA THR A 169 -7.43 4.24 -9.05
C THR A 169 -8.61 4.25 -10.01
N VAL A 170 -8.71 3.20 -10.82
CA VAL A 170 -9.71 3.00 -11.87
C VAL A 170 -10.53 1.75 -11.53
N GLY A 171 -11.85 1.90 -11.48
CA GLY A 171 -12.79 0.83 -11.25
C GLY A 171 -13.35 0.27 -12.55
N VAL A 172 -13.38 -1.06 -12.63
CA VAL A 172 -13.87 -1.83 -13.78
C VAL A 172 -15.07 -2.71 -13.44
N TRP A 173 -15.51 -2.71 -12.18
CA TRP A 173 -16.59 -3.57 -11.69
C TRP A 173 -17.93 -3.36 -12.43
N LEU A 174 -18.18 -2.17 -12.98
CA LEU A 174 -19.38 -1.88 -13.78
C LEU A 174 -19.34 -2.54 -15.16
N LEU A 175 -18.16 -2.98 -15.63
CA LEU A 175 -17.98 -3.79 -16.83
C LEU A 175 -18.17 -5.29 -16.56
N GLY A 176 -18.43 -5.68 -15.31
CA GLY A 176 -18.47 -7.09 -14.90
C GLY A 176 -17.09 -7.75 -14.84
N LEU A 177 -16.01 -6.96 -14.91
CA LEU A 177 -14.63 -7.43 -14.83
C LEU A 177 -14.07 -7.23 -13.42
N SER A 178 -13.20 -8.14 -13.02
CA SER A 178 -12.27 -7.90 -11.92
C SER A 178 -11.13 -6.99 -12.35
N GLY A 179 -10.46 -6.35 -11.39
CA GLY A 179 -9.23 -5.62 -11.69
C GLY A 179 -8.13 -6.54 -12.24
N PHE A 180 -8.10 -7.82 -11.85
CA PHE A 180 -7.15 -8.82 -12.34
C PHE A 180 -7.31 -9.09 -13.84
N GLU A 181 -8.54 -9.34 -14.29
CA GLU A 181 -8.83 -9.56 -15.71
C GLU A 181 -8.53 -8.30 -16.53
N ALA A 182 -8.84 -7.12 -15.99
CA ALA A 182 -8.52 -5.86 -16.64
C ALA A 182 -7.00 -5.65 -16.77
N ASP A 183 -6.23 -5.92 -15.71
CA ASP A 183 -4.76 -5.80 -15.74
C ASP A 183 -4.12 -6.79 -16.72
N ASP A 184 -4.59 -8.04 -16.77
CA ASP A 184 -4.11 -9.04 -17.74
C ASP A 184 -4.30 -8.56 -19.19
N ILE A 185 -5.46 -8.00 -19.52
CA ILE A 185 -5.75 -7.47 -20.87
C ILE A 185 -4.90 -6.24 -21.16
N LEU A 186 -4.84 -5.28 -20.21
CA LEU A 186 -4.04 -4.07 -20.34
C LEU A 186 -2.55 -4.40 -20.52
N CYS A 187 -2.02 -5.38 -19.79
CA CYS A 187 -0.63 -5.79 -19.87
C CYS A 187 -0.32 -6.52 -21.17
N ASN A 188 -1.12 -7.53 -21.52
CA ASN A 188 -0.82 -8.38 -22.68
C ASN A 188 -1.08 -7.69 -24.01
N ASP A 189 -2.15 -6.92 -24.12
CA ASP A 189 -2.61 -6.37 -25.40
C ASP A 189 -2.21 -4.91 -25.60
N PHE A 190 -2.08 -4.15 -24.51
CA PHE A 190 -1.77 -2.72 -24.55
C PHE A 190 -0.42 -2.37 -23.90
N GLY A 191 0.27 -3.35 -23.28
CA GLY A 191 1.55 -3.19 -22.59
C GLY A 191 1.52 -2.16 -21.46
N VAL A 192 0.40 -2.08 -20.74
CA VAL A 192 0.20 -1.24 -19.55
C VAL A 192 0.15 -2.15 -18.32
N VAL A 193 1.01 -1.89 -17.36
CA VAL A 193 1.07 -2.65 -16.10
C VAL A 193 0.54 -1.79 -14.96
N CYS A 194 -0.46 -2.30 -14.24
CA CYS A 194 -0.99 -1.61 -13.07
C CYS A 194 -0.06 -1.77 -11.86
N GLU A 195 -0.01 -0.74 -11.00
CA GLU A 195 0.80 -0.75 -9.78
C GLU A 195 0.20 -1.68 -8.72
N LEU A 196 -1.12 -1.56 -8.51
CA LEU A 196 -1.85 -2.35 -7.54
C LEU A 196 -3.18 -2.77 -8.15
N VAL A 197 -3.40 -4.07 -8.24
CA VAL A 197 -4.65 -4.64 -8.76
C VAL A 197 -5.57 -4.99 -7.59
N GLY A 198 -6.85 -5.18 -7.84
CA GLY A 198 -7.84 -5.54 -6.82
C GLY A 198 -9.05 -6.23 -7.44
N THR A 199 -10.00 -6.65 -6.61
CA THR A 199 -11.17 -7.42 -7.09
C THR A 199 -12.13 -6.58 -7.93
N LYS A 200 -12.17 -5.26 -7.73
CA LYS A 200 -13.08 -4.34 -8.43
C LYS A 200 -12.34 -3.26 -9.24
N SER A 201 -11.11 -2.94 -8.87
CA SER A 201 -10.36 -1.80 -9.38
C SER A 201 -8.88 -2.12 -9.47
N PHE A 202 -8.14 -1.27 -10.15
CA PHE A 202 -6.69 -1.24 -10.13
C PHE A 202 -6.20 0.20 -9.94
N THR A 203 -4.95 0.37 -9.52
CA THR A 203 -4.30 1.66 -9.31
C THR A 203 -3.08 1.78 -10.21
N LEU A 204 -2.90 2.96 -10.79
CA LEU A 204 -1.79 3.34 -11.63
C LEU A 204 -0.91 4.37 -10.92
N ALA A 205 0.37 4.34 -11.23
CA ALA A 205 1.36 5.29 -10.74
C ALA A 205 1.90 6.14 -11.90
N PHE A 206 1.80 7.46 -11.76
CA PHE A 206 2.37 8.43 -12.69
C PHE A 206 3.69 8.93 -12.09
N ASN A 207 4.72 9.08 -12.92
CA ASN A 207 6.04 9.47 -12.46
C ASN A 207 6.77 10.34 -13.52
N LEU A 208 8.00 10.74 -13.22
CA LEU A 208 8.82 11.60 -14.09
C LEU A 208 9.11 10.97 -15.46
N GLY A 209 9.03 9.65 -15.59
CA GLY A 209 9.20 8.91 -16.84
C GLY A 209 7.91 8.71 -17.63
N THR A 210 6.75 9.12 -17.11
CA THR A 210 5.47 8.98 -17.82
C THR A 210 5.44 9.85 -19.08
N GLN A 211 4.97 9.28 -20.18
CA GLN A 211 4.84 9.95 -21.47
C GLN A 211 3.40 9.89 -21.96
N ARG A 212 3.04 10.81 -22.87
CA ARG A 212 1.70 10.89 -23.43
C ARG A 212 1.27 9.61 -24.17
N ASP A 213 2.20 8.95 -24.85
CA ASP A 213 1.96 7.63 -25.47
C ASP A 213 1.43 6.59 -24.47
N HIS A 214 1.99 6.56 -23.26
CA HIS A 214 1.55 5.64 -22.22
C HIS A 214 0.09 5.91 -21.81
N ILE A 215 -0.31 7.19 -21.80
CA ILE A 215 -1.68 7.60 -21.48
C ILE A 215 -2.63 7.17 -22.59
N LEU A 216 -2.25 7.36 -23.85
CA LEU A 216 -3.05 6.96 -24.99
C LEU A 216 -3.25 5.44 -25.01
N ARG A 217 -2.20 4.65 -24.78
CA ARG A 217 -2.29 3.18 -24.68
C ARG A 217 -3.22 2.72 -23.56
N LEU A 218 -3.15 3.37 -22.40
CA LEU A 218 -4.06 3.11 -21.28
C LEU A 218 -5.52 3.43 -21.66
N VAL A 219 -5.76 4.59 -22.27
CA VAL A 219 -7.10 5.01 -22.69
C VAL A 219 -7.66 4.07 -23.75
N ASP A 220 -6.85 3.68 -24.74
CA ASP A 220 -7.22 2.70 -25.77
C ASP A 220 -7.57 1.34 -25.15
N GLY A 221 -6.77 0.86 -24.20
CA GLY A 221 -7.05 -0.37 -23.47
C GLY A 221 -8.36 -0.32 -22.68
N LEU A 222 -8.61 0.78 -21.97
CA LEU A 222 -9.86 0.97 -21.23
C LEU A 222 -11.09 1.12 -22.13
N MET A 223 -10.94 1.78 -23.29
CA MET A 223 -11.99 1.83 -24.30
C MET A 223 -12.28 0.45 -24.88
N HIS A 224 -11.24 -0.35 -25.16
CA HIS A 224 -11.39 -1.73 -25.61
C HIS A 224 -12.18 -2.54 -24.58
N LEU A 225 -11.78 -2.51 -23.30
CA LEU A 225 -12.52 -3.18 -22.21
C LEU A 225 -13.99 -2.75 -22.17
N SER A 226 -14.28 -1.45 -22.24
CA SER A 226 -15.64 -0.91 -22.25
C SER A 226 -16.49 -1.40 -23.43
N GLN A 227 -15.88 -1.61 -24.61
CA GLN A 227 -16.56 -2.05 -25.83
C GLN A 227 -16.73 -3.57 -25.92
N THR A 228 -15.73 -4.34 -25.47
CA THR A 228 -15.75 -5.81 -25.53
C THR A 228 -16.50 -6.43 -24.37
N SER A 229 -16.53 -5.75 -23.23
CA SER A 229 -17.44 -6.12 -22.16
C SER A 229 -18.85 -5.80 -22.63
N HIS A 230 -19.56 -6.83 -23.11
CA HIS A 230 -21.02 -6.78 -23.05
C HIS A 230 -21.34 -6.33 -21.62
N PHE A 231 -22.15 -5.29 -21.45
CA PHE A 231 -22.76 -4.94 -20.16
C PHE A 231 -23.54 -6.17 -19.71
N HIS A 232 -22.83 -7.16 -19.17
CA HIS A 232 -23.41 -8.26 -18.44
C HIS A 232 -24.21 -7.55 -17.38
N GLN A 233 -25.49 -7.93 -17.29
CA GLN A 233 -26.37 -7.42 -16.23
C GLN A 233 -25.52 -7.30 -14.99
N PRO A 234 -25.43 -6.09 -14.37
CA PRO A 234 -24.54 -5.86 -13.25
C PRO A 234 -24.71 -7.09 -12.37
N VAL A 235 -23.61 -7.83 -12.13
CA VAL A 235 -23.63 -9.03 -11.29
C VAL A 235 -24.57 -8.66 -10.19
N LYS A 236 -25.75 -9.30 -10.14
CA LYS A 236 -26.74 -8.95 -9.13
C LYS A 236 -25.92 -8.97 -7.86
N ASP A 237 -25.84 -7.84 -7.17
CA ASP A 237 -25.51 -7.88 -5.76
C ASP A 237 -26.59 -8.80 -5.21
N GLU A 238 -26.33 -10.10 -5.21
CA GLU A 238 -27.02 -11.06 -4.39
C GLU A 238 -26.87 -10.43 -3.02
N GLY A 239 -28.01 -9.96 -2.49
CA GLY A 239 -28.09 -8.99 -1.41
C GLY A 239 -27.57 -9.54 -0.08
N GLU A 240 -26.28 -9.82 -0.01
CA GLU A 240 -25.57 -10.34 1.14
C GLU A 240 -24.19 -9.65 1.21
N ASN A 241 -24.12 -8.54 1.93
CA ASN A 241 -22.91 -8.04 2.62
C ASN A 241 -21.61 -7.83 1.79
N VAL A 242 -21.67 -7.43 0.52
CA VAL A 242 -20.47 -7.21 -0.35
C VAL A 242 -19.66 -5.95 -0.01
N ASN A 243 -19.83 -5.38 1.18
CA ASN A 243 -19.19 -4.15 1.66
C ASN A 243 -18.51 -4.31 3.02
N ARG A 244 -18.06 -5.51 3.39
CA ARG A 244 -17.10 -5.61 4.48
C ARG A 244 -15.71 -5.25 3.95
N PHE A 245 -15.30 -4.00 4.16
CA PHE A 245 -13.96 -3.83 4.70
C PHE A 245 -13.95 -4.67 5.97
N VAL A 246 -13.33 -5.86 5.92
CA VAL A 246 -13.30 -6.71 7.10
C VAL A 246 -12.30 -6.09 8.08
N CYS A 247 -12.80 -5.14 8.86
CA CYS A 247 -12.20 -4.85 10.14
C CYS A 247 -12.59 -6.03 11.03
N PHE A 248 -11.65 -6.92 11.29
CA PHE A 248 -11.88 -8.00 12.22
C PHE A 248 -12.02 -7.38 13.62
N ASP A 249 -13.25 -7.24 14.09
CA ASP A 249 -13.52 -6.62 15.40
C ASP A 249 -13.08 -7.52 16.58
N ASP A 250 -12.84 -8.83 16.33
CA ASP A 250 -12.47 -9.83 17.33
C ASP A 250 -11.02 -10.34 17.16
N VAL A 251 -10.06 -9.45 16.86
CA VAL A 251 -8.63 -9.81 16.86
C VAL A 251 -8.17 -10.03 18.31
N ARG A 252 -7.78 -11.27 18.62
CA ARG A 252 -7.23 -11.65 19.92
C ARG A 252 -5.76 -12.00 19.82
N ILE A 253 -4.92 -11.19 20.45
CA ILE A 253 -3.47 -11.43 20.53
C ILE A 253 -3.19 -12.28 21.76
N SER A 254 -2.74 -13.52 21.55
CA SER A 254 -2.36 -14.44 22.63
C SER A 254 -0.92 -14.25 23.07
N MET A 255 -0.01 -14.03 22.10
CA MET A 255 1.41 -13.72 22.35
C MET A 255 1.92 -12.74 21.31
N SER A 256 3.08 -12.12 21.56
CA SER A 256 3.69 -11.21 20.59
C SER A 256 4.18 -11.96 19.34
N PRO A 257 4.26 -11.29 18.17
CA PRO A 257 4.83 -11.90 16.96
C PRO A 257 6.24 -12.46 17.15
N ARG A 258 7.04 -11.83 18.03
CA ARG A 258 8.37 -12.33 18.39
C ARG A 258 8.30 -13.64 19.17
N GLU A 259 7.43 -13.74 20.16
CA GLU A 259 7.23 -14.97 20.92
C GLU A 259 6.73 -16.10 20.02
N ALA A 260 5.74 -15.81 19.17
CA ALA A 260 5.23 -16.76 18.18
C ALA A 260 6.32 -17.23 17.20
N PHE A 261 7.20 -16.33 16.77
CA PHE A 261 8.34 -16.68 15.90
C PHE A 261 9.26 -17.72 16.55
N PHE A 262 9.57 -17.60 17.84
CA PHE A 262 10.44 -18.53 18.56
C PHE A 262 9.73 -19.74 19.20
N ALA A 263 8.40 -19.73 19.25
CA ALA A 263 7.61 -20.84 19.77
C ALA A 263 7.77 -22.11 18.90
N SER A 264 7.64 -23.27 19.54
CA SER A 264 7.46 -24.56 18.85
C SER A 264 6.18 -24.50 18.00
N LYS A 265 6.21 -25.13 16.82
CA LYS A 265 5.09 -25.07 15.87
C LYS A 265 4.74 -26.47 15.37
N CYS A 266 3.47 -26.68 15.08
CA CYS A 266 2.98 -27.85 14.37
C CYS A 266 2.02 -27.43 13.25
N LYS A 267 1.74 -28.37 12.34
CA LYS A 267 0.81 -28.15 11.23
C LYS A 267 -0.50 -28.86 11.55
N VAL A 268 -1.61 -28.15 11.44
CA VAL A 268 -2.96 -28.66 11.71
C VAL A 268 -3.86 -28.45 10.49
N SER A 269 -4.96 -29.19 10.41
CA SER A 269 -5.95 -28.97 9.35
C SER A 269 -6.64 -27.62 9.52
N ILE A 270 -7.22 -27.06 8.46
CA ILE A 270 -8.02 -25.82 8.54
C ILE A 270 -9.15 -25.90 9.59
N ARG A 271 -9.71 -27.09 9.83
CA ARG A 271 -10.78 -27.25 10.82
C ARG A 271 -10.24 -27.20 12.24
N ASP A 272 -9.06 -27.78 12.43
CA ASP A 272 -8.40 -27.85 13.74
C ASP A 272 -7.58 -26.59 14.05
N SER A 273 -7.45 -25.65 13.11
CA SER A 273 -6.73 -24.39 13.35
C SER A 273 -7.57 -23.33 14.05
N ILE A 274 -8.90 -23.44 14.03
CA ILE A 274 -9.80 -22.45 14.65
C ILE A 274 -9.60 -22.45 16.17
N GLY A 275 -9.30 -21.28 16.73
CA GLY A 275 -9.02 -21.11 18.15
C GLY A 275 -7.55 -21.35 18.54
N GLU A 276 -6.73 -21.85 17.63
CA GLU A 276 -5.29 -22.04 17.86
C GLU A 276 -4.51 -20.74 17.65
N ILE A 277 -3.29 -20.70 18.20
CA ILE A 277 -2.40 -19.55 18.05
C ILE A 277 -1.70 -19.63 16.69
N CYS A 278 -1.92 -18.64 15.83
CA CYS A 278 -1.31 -18.56 14.51
C CYS A 278 0.22 -18.54 14.61
N GLY A 279 0.87 -19.43 13.86
CA GLY A 279 2.33 -19.55 13.81
C GLY A 279 2.97 -18.97 12.55
N GLU A 280 2.18 -18.39 11.64
CA GLU A 280 2.60 -17.90 10.33
C GLU A 280 1.94 -16.56 9.98
N LEU A 281 2.55 -15.81 9.07
CA LEU A 281 2.01 -14.53 8.60
C LEU A 281 1.21 -14.80 7.34
N VAL A 282 -0.12 -14.67 7.38
CA VAL A 282 -0.98 -14.98 6.23
C VAL A 282 -1.52 -13.70 5.63
N CYS A 283 -1.13 -13.44 4.39
CA CYS A 283 -1.43 -12.19 3.71
C CYS A 283 -2.00 -12.45 2.31
N PRO A 284 -3.25 -12.07 2.01
CA PRO A 284 -3.74 -12.05 0.64
C PRO A 284 -3.09 -10.89 -0.11
N TYR A 285 -2.62 -11.16 -1.32
CA TYR A 285 -2.13 -10.16 -2.25
C TYR A 285 -2.89 -10.23 -3.57
N PRO A 286 -3.39 -9.09 -4.05
CA PRO A 286 -3.56 -7.79 -3.38
C PRO A 286 -4.66 -7.81 -2.28
N PRO A 287 -4.66 -6.87 -1.31
CA PRO A 287 -3.85 -5.66 -1.21
C PRO A 287 -2.49 -5.84 -0.50
N GLY A 288 -2.15 -7.03 -0.01
CA GLY A 288 -0.91 -7.23 0.74
C GLY A 288 -0.97 -6.77 2.20
N ILE A 289 -2.16 -6.75 2.79
CA ILE A 289 -2.37 -6.48 4.22
C ILE A 289 -2.59 -7.82 4.94
N PRO A 290 -1.80 -8.16 5.97
CA PRO A 290 -1.96 -9.41 6.71
C PRO A 290 -3.36 -9.56 7.30
N VAL A 291 -3.94 -10.76 7.13
CA VAL A 291 -5.19 -11.16 7.77
C VAL A 291 -4.92 -11.92 9.07
N LEU A 292 -3.82 -12.67 9.11
CA LEU A 292 -3.35 -13.35 10.32
C LEU A 292 -1.90 -12.97 10.57
N ILE A 293 -1.60 -12.55 11.80
CA ILE A 293 -0.26 -12.26 12.29
C ILE A 293 0.14 -13.35 13.29
N PRO A 294 1.40 -13.83 13.27
CA PRO A 294 1.87 -14.79 14.27
C PRO A 294 1.59 -14.31 15.71
N GLY A 295 1.00 -15.18 16.53
CA GLY A 295 0.62 -14.90 17.91
C GLY A 295 -0.85 -14.49 18.10
N GLU A 296 -1.58 -14.21 17.02
CA GLU A 296 -3.03 -14.02 17.05
C GLU A 296 -3.77 -15.36 17.11
N ILE A 297 -4.98 -15.36 17.66
CA ILE A 297 -5.88 -16.51 17.61
C ILE A 297 -6.53 -16.57 16.22
N ILE A 298 -6.46 -17.73 15.58
CA ILE A 298 -7.10 -17.94 14.28
C ILE A 298 -8.62 -18.02 14.47
N THR A 299 -9.35 -17.10 13.85
CA THR A 299 -10.82 -17.04 13.90
C THR A 299 -11.44 -17.65 12.64
N GLU A 300 -12.68 -18.14 12.77
CA GLU A 300 -13.45 -18.65 11.62
C GLU A 300 -13.67 -17.55 10.56
N GLU A 301 -13.90 -16.30 10.99
CA GLU A 301 -14.09 -15.17 10.08
C GLU A 301 -12.84 -14.89 9.23
N ALA A 302 -11.65 -14.92 9.82
CA ALA A 302 -10.38 -14.74 9.11
C ALA A 302 -10.16 -15.85 8.05
N LEU A 303 -10.46 -17.10 8.40
CA LEU A 303 -10.34 -18.23 7.48
C LEU A 303 -11.33 -18.15 6.32
N ASN A 304 -12.60 -17.83 6.61
CA ASN A 304 -13.63 -17.67 5.59
C ASN A 304 -13.26 -16.56 4.59
N TYR A 305 -12.78 -15.42 5.09
CA TYR A 305 -12.31 -14.33 4.24
C TYR A 305 -11.12 -14.73 3.36
N LEU A 306 -10.12 -15.43 3.92
CA LEU A 306 -8.96 -15.91 3.16
C LEU A 306 -9.36 -16.90 2.05
N GLN A 307 -10.31 -17.78 2.31
CA GLN A 307 -10.83 -18.72 1.32
C GLN A 307 -11.60 -18.00 0.21
N GLU A 308 -12.44 -17.03 0.58
CA GLU A 308 -13.22 -16.21 -0.35
C GLU A 308 -12.34 -15.36 -1.27
N ILE A 309 -11.38 -14.63 -0.71
CA ILE A 309 -10.53 -13.75 -1.53
C ILE A 309 -9.64 -14.54 -2.48
N ARG A 310 -9.19 -15.73 -2.06
CA ARG A 310 -8.46 -16.65 -2.92
C ARG A 310 -9.33 -17.19 -4.05
N SER A 311 -10.59 -17.55 -3.79
CA SER A 311 -11.49 -18.04 -4.86
C SER A 311 -11.77 -16.95 -5.91
N ARG A 312 -11.59 -15.67 -5.55
CA ARG A 312 -11.65 -14.51 -6.44
C ARG A 312 -10.31 -14.15 -7.10
N GLY A 313 -9.29 -14.99 -6.99
CA GLY A 313 -8.01 -14.84 -7.70
C GLY A 313 -6.87 -14.22 -6.91
N ALA A 314 -7.07 -13.81 -5.65
CA ALA A 314 -5.96 -13.30 -4.85
C ALA A 314 -4.95 -14.40 -4.51
N VAL A 315 -3.66 -14.04 -4.53
CA VAL A 315 -2.57 -14.94 -4.17
C VAL A 315 -2.37 -14.88 -2.66
N ILE A 316 -2.40 -16.03 -1.99
CA ILE A 316 -2.05 -16.11 -0.58
C ILE A 316 -0.54 -16.20 -0.43
N THR A 317 0.04 -15.28 0.32
CA THR A 317 1.46 -15.22 0.64
C THR A 317 1.71 -15.47 2.12
N GLY A 318 2.88 -16.01 2.44
CA GLY A 318 3.35 -16.26 3.81
C GLY A 318 2.75 -17.48 4.51
N ALA A 319 1.64 -18.03 4.02
CA ALA A 319 1.12 -19.33 4.47
C ALA A 319 2.02 -20.49 3.99
N ALA A 320 2.29 -21.45 4.88
CA ALA A 320 3.03 -22.68 4.56
C ALA A 320 2.26 -23.60 3.59
N ASP A 321 0.94 -23.44 3.50
CA ASP A 321 0.08 -24.09 2.53
C ASP A 321 -0.79 -23.03 1.82
N SER A 322 -0.41 -22.67 0.60
CA SER A 322 -1.14 -21.70 -0.22
C SER A 322 -2.55 -22.16 -0.60
N SER A 323 -2.84 -23.47 -0.52
CA SER A 323 -4.18 -24.02 -0.69
C SER A 323 -5.05 -23.91 0.56
N LEU A 324 -4.56 -23.27 1.63
CA LEU A 324 -5.28 -23.03 2.89
C LEU A 324 -6.00 -24.29 3.42
N SER A 325 -5.48 -25.48 3.11
CA SER A 325 -6.04 -26.74 3.62
C SER A 325 -5.54 -27.04 5.04
N SER A 326 -4.47 -26.34 5.43
CA SER A 326 -3.75 -26.53 6.67
C SER A 326 -3.03 -25.25 7.08
N PHE A 327 -2.77 -25.11 8.38
CA PHE A 327 -2.11 -23.94 8.96
C PHE A 327 -1.00 -24.35 9.92
N VAL A 328 0.01 -23.50 10.05
CA VAL A 328 1.04 -23.63 11.08
C VAL A 328 0.58 -22.88 12.33
N VAL A 329 0.54 -23.59 13.46
CA VAL A 329 0.10 -23.05 14.76
C VAL A 329 1.20 -23.21 15.81
N CYS A 330 1.22 -22.31 16.79
CA CYS A 330 2.13 -22.38 17.93
C CYS A 330 1.64 -23.43 18.93
N VAL A 331 2.56 -24.30 19.38
CA VAL A 331 2.32 -25.27 20.46
C VAL A 331 2.48 -24.54 21.79
N THR A 332 1.47 -24.64 22.66
CA THR A 332 1.50 -24.08 24.02
C THR A 332 1.63 -25.16 25.07
#